data_AF-A0A380BCK9-F1
#
_entry.id   AF-A0A380BCK9-F1
#
_cell.length_a   1.000
_cell.length_b   1.000
_cell.length_c   1.000
_cell.angle_alpha   90.00
_cell.angle_beta   90.00
_cell.angle_gamma   90.00
#
_symmetry.space_group_name_H-M   'P 1'
#
loop_
_entity.id
_entity.type
_entity.pdbx_description
1 polymer ?
#
loop_
_entity_poly.entity_id
_entity_poly.type
_entity_poly.pdbx_seq_one_letter_code
_entity_poly.pdbx_strand_id
1 'polypeptide(L)'
;MKRNKLYVGLALLVLGVASCKPEIKDFTPAAGGTANFSKYIAVGNSLTSGFADGGLYREGQQVAFTNLMAQQFKQVGGGEFTTPLFSEAQANGSGYIQLESLVNGQPVMKQITENLAYRSASPKLLTKYTDPIQNLGVPGMRLDLAFVPQFSSLNMYFERLLPDDQVGKKTYFTYATEHDHTFFSFWLGNNDALGYATNGAVYNPLDPTTKLTDLATFTGAYQNFINGLTAKGSQGVVATIPDVTAVPFFTTVTRAALLAAANAAAKAANPNAPEIKDIYIATKTTPRAATDKDYFVLPFSSAGLLGKPNGANIPYGLHPANPVADNFVLDEAEAAQVVGRINEFNAAIKSIATAKRSCGSRCKCVFNVCKKWYPHQRVGCKQ
;
A
#
# COMPACT_ATOMS: atom_id res chain seq x y z
N MET A 1 -9.40 -42.92 -42.84
CA MET A 1 -9.65 -41.90 -41.78
C MET A 1 -8.41 -41.47 -40.98
N LYS A 2 -7.17 -41.63 -41.47
CA LYS A 2 -5.95 -41.28 -40.70
C LYS A 2 -5.29 -39.93 -41.07
N ARG A 3 -5.78 -39.21 -42.09
CA ARG A 3 -5.17 -37.96 -42.57
C ARG A 3 -5.72 -36.68 -41.93
N ASN A 4 -6.84 -36.75 -41.19
CA ASN A 4 -7.46 -35.58 -40.55
C ASN A 4 -6.99 -35.31 -39.11
N LYS A 5 -6.28 -36.25 -38.45
CA LYS A 5 -5.78 -36.06 -37.08
C LYS A 5 -4.46 -35.28 -37.01
N LEU A 6 -3.69 -35.25 -38.11
CA LEU A 6 -2.43 -34.52 -38.18
C LEU A 6 -2.66 -32.99 -38.31
N TYR A 7 -3.69 -32.57 -39.04
CA TYR A 7 -4.02 -31.15 -39.23
C TYR A 7 -4.69 -30.51 -38.00
N VAL A 8 -5.43 -31.28 -37.20
CA VAL A 8 -5.99 -30.80 -35.92
C VAL A 8 -4.91 -30.67 -34.85
N GLY A 9 -3.90 -31.55 -34.86
CA GLY A 9 -2.75 -31.45 -33.96
C GLY A 9 -1.81 -30.27 -34.26
N LEU A 10 -1.62 -29.93 -35.54
CA LEU A 10 -0.81 -28.78 -35.93
C LEU A 10 -1.50 -27.43 -35.66
N ALA A 11 -2.83 -27.37 -35.82
CA ALA A 11 -3.62 -26.18 -35.52
C ALA A 11 -3.67 -25.86 -34.00
N LEU A 12 -3.66 -26.89 -33.15
CA LEU A 12 -3.59 -26.74 -31.69
C LEU A 12 -2.19 -26.35 -31.17
N LEU A 13 -1.12 -26.69 -31.89
CA LEU A 13 0.23 -26.27 -31.54
C LEU A 13 0.50 -24.79 -31.88
N VAL A 14 -0.13 -24.25 -32.93
CA VAL A 14 -0.03 -22.83 -33.33
C VAL A 14 -0.88 -21.92 -32.42
N LEU A 15 -1.96 -22.43 -31.83
CA LEU A 15 -2.77 -21.71 -30.83
C LEU A 15 -2.14 -21.69 -29.42
N GLY A 16 -1.14 -22.53 -29.14
CA GLY A 16 -0.44 -22.59 -27.85
C GLY A 16 0.69 -21.56 -27.66
N VAL A 17 1.12 -20.88 -28.73
CA VAL A 17 2.18 -19.85 -28.70
C VAL A 17 1.66 -18.43 -28.83
N ALA A 18 0.35 -18.25 -29.03
CA ALA A 18 -0.33 -16.96 -28.87
C ALA A 18 -0.65 -16.69 -27.39
N SER A 19 0.33 -16.86 -26.51
CA SER A 19 0.29 -16.10 -25.26
C SER A 19 0.48 -14.64 -25.68
N CYS A 20 -0.54 -13.81 -25.48
CA CYS A 20 -0.36 -12.37 -25.50
C CYS A 20 0.68 -12.03 -24.42
N LYS A 21 1.96 -12.09 -24.78
CA LYS A 21 3.00 -11.37 -24.06
C LYS A 21 2.49 -9.93 -24.09
N PRO A 22 2.16 -9.31 -22.95
CA PRO A 22 1.82 -7.90 -22.99
C PRO A 22 3.05 -7.22 -23.59
N GLU A 23 2.92 -6.73 -24.82
CA GLU A 23 3.91 -5.85 -25.39
C GLU A 23 3.91 -4.63 -24.48
N ILE A 24 4.96 -4.50 -23.67
CA ILE A 24 5.36 -3.21 -23.16
C ILE A 24 5.76 -2.47 -24.43
N LYS A 25 4.81 -1.74 -25.03
CA LYS A 25 5.13 -0.86 -26.15
C LYS A 25 6.30 -0.01 -25.69
N ASP A 26 7.41 -0.09 -26.41
CA ASP A 26 8.57 0.74 -26.13
C ASP A 26 8.08 2.18 -26.02
N PHE A 27 8.16 2.73 -24.81
CA PHE A 27 7.86 4.12 -24.58
C PHE A 27 9.08 4.89 -25.07
N THR A 28 9.06 5.31 -26.33
CA THR A 28 9.98 6.36 -26.78
C THR A 28 9.49 7.67 -26.15
N PRO A 29 10.25 8.30 -25.24
CA PRO A 29 9.89 9.61 -24.73
C PRO A 29 9.74 10.54 -25.93
N ALA A 30 8.54 11.09 -26.15
CA ALA A 30 8.34 12.01 -27.25
C ALA A 30 9.28 13.21 -27.05
N ALA A 31 10.27 13.36 -27.94
CA ALA A 31 11.04 14.59 -28.04
C ALA A 31 10.04 15.73 -28.31
N GLY A 32 9.94 16.69 -27.37
CA GLY A 32 8.96 17.79 -27.44
C GLY A 32 8.18 18.08 -26.15
N GLY A 33 8.41 17.33 -25.07
CA GLY A 33 7.87 17.68 -23.75
C GLY A 33 8.46 18.99 -23.20
N THR A 34 7.63 19.85 -22.60
CA THR A 34 8.05 21.12 -21.97
C THR A 34 8.23 21.04 -20.46
N ALA A 35 8.20 19.83 -19.89
CA ALA A 35 8.42 19.62 -18.46
C ALA A 35 9.90 19.76 -18.13
N ASN A 36 10.21 20.50 -17.08
CA ASN A 36 11.58 20.70 -16.60
C ASN A 36 11.87 19.77 -15.42
N PHE A 37 12.63 18.71 -15.65
CA PHE A 37 12.98 17.72 -14.61
C PHE A 37 14.29 18.03 -13.88
N SER A 38 14.89 19.21 -14.08
CA SER A 38 16.23 19.54 -13.56
C SER A 38 16.34 19.44 -12.02
N LYS A 39 15.24 19.63 -11.29
CA LYS A 39 15.12 19.39 -9.86
C LYS A 39 13.80 18.66 -9.58
N TYR A 40 13.83 17.33 -9.71
CA TYR A 40 12.69 16.47 -9.41
C TYR A 40 12.63 16.15 -7.91
N ILE A 41 11.47 16.31 -7.27
CA ILE A 41 11.20 15.75 -5.94
C ILE A 41 10.02 14.77 -5.98
N ALA A 42 10.04 13.75 -5.11
CA ALA A 42 8.96 12.80 -4.95
C ALA A 42 8.33 12.92 -3.56
N VAL A 43 7.07 13.34 -3.50
CA VAL A 43 6.30 13.53 -2.26
C VAL A 43 5.31 12.38 -2.13
N GLY A 44 5.30 11.70 -0.99
CA GLY A 44 4.40 10.58 -0.78
C GLY A 44 4.74 9.77 0.45
N ASN A 45 4.35 8.49 0.46
CA ASN A 45 4.42 7.65 1.64
C ASN A 45 5.34 6.43 1.47
N SER A 46 4.88 5.27 1.95
CA SER A 46 5.59 3.99 1.97
C SER A 46 6.13 3.61 0.59
N LEU A 47 5.27 3.59 -0.44
CA LEU A 47 5.69 3.18 -1.79
C LEU A 47 6.69 4.16 -2.41
N THR A 48 6.52 5.46 -2.14
CA THR A 48 7.44 6.52 -2.58
C THR A 48 8.83 6.33 -1.98
N SER A 49 8.89 5.92 -0.71
CA SER A 49 10.14 5.69 0.02
C SER A 49 10.86 4.39 -0.33
N GLY A 50 10.17 3.41 -0.93
CA GLY A 50 10.69 2.05 -1.10
C GLY A 50 10.47 1.13 0.10
N PHE A 51 9.48 1.41 0.93
CA PHE A 51 9.04 0.49 1.98
C PHE A 51 8.38 -0.73 1.37
N ALA A 52 8.85 -1.92 1.74
CA ALA A 52 8.37 -3.19 1.25
C ALA A 52 8.47 -4.23 2.38
N ASP A 53 7.70 -5.30 2.28
CA ASP A 53 7.80 -6.46 3.19
C ASP A 53 7.76 -6.11 4.70
N GLY A 54 7.03 -5.06 5.06
CA GLY A 54 6.92 -4.60 6.46
C GLY A 54 8.12 -3.75 6.95
N GLY A 55 9.03 -3.34 6.06
CA GLY A 55 10.24 -2.61 6.38
C GLY A 55 10.63 -1.49 5.42
N LEU A 56 11.38 -0.51 5.92
CA LEU A 56 12.22 0.37 5.10
C LEU A 56 13.67 -0.12 5.21
N TYR A 57 14.26 -0.49 4.09
CA TYR A 57 15.62 -1.04 4.01
C TYR A 57 16.26 -0.65 2.68
N ARG A 58 17.59 -0.71 2.60
CA ARG A 58 18.39 -0.10 1.53
C ARG A 58 18.00 -0.61 0.14
N GLU A 59 17.86 -1.92 -0.02
CA GLU A 59 17.52 -2.55 -1.30
C GLU A 59 16.13 -2.12 -1.77
N GLY A 60 15.14 -2.10 -0.86
CA GLY A 60 13.79 -1.60 -1.14
C GLY A 60 13.79 -0.12 -1.57
N GLN A 61 14.60 0.70 -0.89
CA GLN A 61 14.79 2.10 -1.25
C GLN A 61 15.44 2.28 -2.63
N GLN A 62 16.39 1.42 -3.02
CA GLN A 62 17.07 1.49 -4.33
C GLN A 62 16.11 1.21 -5.49
N VAL A 63 15.17 0.27 -5.30
CA VAL A 63 14.18 -0.12 -6.32
C VAL A 63 12.84 0.61 -6.18
N ALA A 64 12.75 1.63 -5.33
CA ALA A 64 11.56 2.47 -5.22
C ALA A 64 11.18 3.04 -6.60
N PHE A 65 9.88 3.07 -6.91
CA PHE A 65 9.40 3.52 -8.23
C PHE A 65 9.87 4.94 -8.58
N THR A 66 10.11 5.76 -7.57
CA THR A 66 10.61 7.14 -7.68
C THR A 66 12.05 7.20 -8.17
N ASN A 67 12.93 6.29 -7.72
CA ASN A 67 14.28 6.14 -8.26
C ASN A 67 14.23 5.69 -9.72
N LEU A 68 13.35 4.74 -10.05
CA LEU A 68 13.17 4.26 -11.43
C LEU A 68 12.67 5.39 -12.34
N MET A 69 11.71 6.20 -11.88
CA MET A 69 11.26 7.40 -12.60
C MET A 69 12.39 8.40 -12.80
N ALA A 70 13.18 8.68 -11.76
CA ALA A 70 14.30 9.62 -11.84
C ALA A 70 15.37 9.18 -12.86
N GLN A 71 15.65 7.87 -12.95
CA GLN A 71 16.54 7.32 -13.98
C GLN A 71 16.03 7.62 -15.39
N GLN A 72 14.71 7.56 -15.62
CA GLN A 72 14.12 7.95 -16.92
C GLN A 72 14.19 9.46 -17.14
N PHE A 73 13.94 10.27 -16.10
CA PHE A 73 14.04 11.73 -16.21
C PHE A 73 15.44 12.20 -16.53
N LYS A 74 16.48 11.54 -16.01
CA LYS A 74 17.88 11.83 -16.32
C LYS A 74 18.19 11.75 -17.82
N GLN A 75 17.50 10.87 -18.56
CA GLN A 75 17.67 10.74 -20.03
C GLN A 75 17.11 11.94 -20.82
N VAL A 76 16.27 12.76 -20.21
CA VAL A 76 15.61 13.93 -20.84
C VAL A 76 15.97 15.24 -20.14
N GLY A 77 17.17 15.33 -19.54
CA GLY A 77 17.67 16.54 -18.88
C GLY A 77 17.28 16.68 -17.40
N GLY A 78 16.84 15.59 -16.76
CA GLY A 78 16.63 15.54 -15.32
C GLY A 78 17.93 15.62 -14.53
N GLY A 79 17.86 16.23 -13.35
CA GLY A 79 19.01 16.36 -12.45
C GLY A 79 19.28 15.10 -11.63
N GLU A 80 20.22 15.22 -10.69
CA GLU A 80 20.47 14.17 -9.69
C GLU A 80 19.25 13.96 -8.79
N PHE A 81 19.04 12.71 -8.39
CA PHE A 81 17.95 12.30 -7.51
C PHE A 81 18.49 11.43 -6.40
N THR A 82 18.43 11.94 -5.18
CA THR A 82 18.96 11.28 -4.00
C THR A 82 17.84 10.80 -3.08
N THR A 83 18.05 9.62 -2.52
CA THR A 83 17.14 8.93 -1.58
C THR A 83 17.90 8.73 -0.28
N PRO A 84 17.25 8.84 0.91
CA PRO A 84 17.91 8.69 2.21
C PRO A 84 18.24 7.22 2.50
N LEU A 85 19.17 6.65 1.74
CA LEU A 85 19.58 5.25 1.83
C LEU A 85 20.19 4.97 3.20
N PHE A 86 19.88 3.81 3.77
CA PHE A 86 20.69 3.29 4.88
C PHE A 86 22.11 2.95 4.39
N SER A 87 23.08 3.05 5.29
CA SER A 87 24.46 2.63 5.01
C SER A 87 24.53 1.12 4.76
N GLU A 88 25.63 0.63 4.18
CA GLU A 88 25.80 -0.82 3.97
C GLU A 88 25.86 -1.60 5.29
N ALA A 89 26.48 -1.02 6.32
CA ALA A 89 26.50 -1.61 7.66
C ALA A 89 25.10 -1.69 8.31
N GLN A 90 24.15 -0.90 7.81
CA GLN A 90 22.76 -0.84 8.29
C GLN A 90 21.77 -1.17 7.17
N ALA A 91 22.16 -1.99 6.19
CA ALA A 91 21.40 -2.21 4.96
C ALA A 91 19.95 -2.64 5.21
N ASN A 92 19.70 -3.40 6.28
CA ASN A 92 18.38 -3.90 6.62
C ASN A 92 17.48 -2.86 7.30
N GLY A 93 17.98 -1.66 7.62
CA GLY A 93 17.15 -0.53 8.04
C GLY A 93 16.26 -0.82 9.25
N SER A 94 14.94 -0.77 9.06
CA SER A 94 13.97 -1.12 10.12
C SER A 94 13.72 -2.63 10.29
N GLY A 95 14.39 -3.46 9.49
CA GLY A 95 14.07 -4.88 9.32
C GLY A 95 12.90 -5.06 8.35
N TYR A 96 12.75 -6.26 7.80
CA TYR A 96 11.71 -6.64 6.85
C TYR A 96 11.40 -8.13 6.96
N ILE A 97 10.31 -8.57 6.33
CA ILE A 97 9.87 -9.96 6.29
C ILE A 97 10.40 -10.60 5.00
N GLN A 98 10.94 -11.81 5.11
CA GLN A 98 11.42 -12.56 3.96
C GLN A 98 10.76 -13.94 3.92
N LEU A 99 10.49 -14.45 2.71
CA LEU A 99 10.15 -15.86 2.54
C LEU A 99 11.37 -16.71 2.90
N GLU A 100 11.26 -17.51 3.95
CA GLU A 100 12.33 -18.42 4.40
C GLU A 100 12.25 -19.77 3.69
N SER A 101 11.05 -20.35 3.64
CA SER A 101 10.83 -21.64 3.01
C SER A 101 9.37 -21.85 2.62
N LEU A 102 9.11 -22.94 1.88
CA LEU A 102 7.77 -23.47 1.66
C LEU A 102 7.67 -24.83 2.37
N VAL A 103 6.79 -24.95 3.36
CA VAL A 103 6.51 -26.21 4.05
C VAL A 103 5.14 -26.70 3.60
N ASN A 104 5.08 -27.84 2.91
CA ASN A 104 3.85 -28.38 2.32
C ASN A 104 3.11 -27.38 1.41
N GLY A 105 3.86 -26.57 0.66
CA GLY A 105 3.33 -25.53 -0.22
C GLY A 105 2.85 -24.26 0.50
N GLN A 106 2.98 -24.18 1.84
CA GLN A 106 2.64 -22.99 2.62
C GLN A 106 3.90 -22.15 2.89
N PRO A 107 3.82 -20.81 2.77
CA PRO A 107 4.95 -19.93 3.03
C PRO A 107 5.29 -19.87 4.51
N VAL A 108 6.57 -20.09 4.82
CA VAL A 108 7.16 -19.77 6.12
C VAL A 108 7.91 -18.46 5.97
N MET A 109 7.49 -17.46 6.74
CA MET A 109 8.08 -16.13 6.72
C MET A 109 9.05 -15.95 7.89
N LYS A 110 10.18 -15.30 7.65
CA LYS A 110 11.17 -14.93 8.66
C LYS A 110 11.28 -13.42 8.76
N GLN A 111 11.37 -12.91 9.99
CA GLN A 111 11.71 -11.51 10.23
C GLN A 111 13.24 -11.35 10.18
N ILE A 112 13.71 -10.44 9.35
CA ILE A 112 15.12 -10.02 9.28
C ILE A 112 15.38 -8.96 10.35
N THR A 113 16.37 -9.21 11.21
CA THR A 113 16.65 -8.41 12.43
C THR A 113 18.14 -8.11 12.66
N GLU A 114 19.00 -8.53 11.74
CA GLU A 114 20.42 -8.22 11.66
C GLU A 114 20.67 -6.92 10.87
N ASN A 115 21.82 -6.27 11.05
CA ASN A 115 22.22 -5.05 10.33
C ASN A 115 21.14 -3.94 10.32
N LEU A 116 20.45 -3.77 11.45
CA LEU A 116 19.40 -2.77 11.61
C LEU A 116 19.98 -1.37 11.84
N ALA A 117 19.18 -0.36 11.52
CA ALA A 117 19.52 1.04 11.68
C ALA A 117 18.94 1.67 12.95
N TYR A 118 18.45 0.88 13.91
CA TYR A 118 17.89 1.42 15.15
C TYR A 118 18.96 2.06 16.02
N ARG A 119 18.73 3.32 16.41
CA ARG A 119 19.54 4.04 17.43
C ARG A 119 18.87 4.07 18.80
N SER A 120 17.59 3.72 18.86
CA SER A 120 16.81 3.57 20.10
C SER A 120 15.71 2.54 19.89
N ALA A 121 15.41 1.76 20.95
CA ALA A 121 14.34 0.77 20.96
C ALA A 121 13.02 1.32 21.54
N SER A 122 13.08 2.31 22.43
CA SER A 122 11.90 2.96 23.03
C SER A 122 12.19 4.44 23.35
N PRO A 123 11.59 5.39 22.62
CA PRO A 123 10.82 5.17 21.39
C PRO A 123 11.70 4.53 20.30
N LYS A 124 11.08 3.82 19.35
CA LYS A 124 11.79 3.27 18.19
C LYS A 124 12.28 4.42 17.32
N LEU A 125 13.59 4.57 17.19
CA LEU A 125 14.23 5.62 16.37
C LEU A 125 15.24 5.00 15.43
N LEU A 126 15.26 5.48 14.19
CA LEU A 126 16.21 5.07 13.17
C LEU A 126 17.40 6.05 13.13
N THR A 127 18.50 5.59 12.55
CA THR A 127 19.68 6.42 12.27
C THR A 127 19.28 7.60 11.38
N LYS A 128 19.71 8.80 11.78
CA LYS A 128 19.38 10.07 11.11
C LYS A 128 19.96 10.13 9.70
N TYR A 129 19.26 10.84 8.83
CA TYR A 129 19.71 11.21 7.49
C TYR A 129 19.17 12.62 7.20
N THR A 130 20.02 13.64 7.35
CA THR A 130 19.61 15.06 7.24
C THR A 130 20.22 15.76 6.03
N ASP A 131 20.97 15.03 5.20
CA ASP A 131 21.51 15.57 3.96
C ASP A 131 20.37 15.89 2.97
N PRO A 132 20.57 16.83 2.03
CA PRO A 132 19.57 17.15 1.02
C PRO A 132 19.15 15.92 0.22
N ILE A 133 17.84 15.71 0.08
CA ILE A 133 17.24 14.60 -0.66
C ILE A 133 16.17 15.05 -1.64
N GLN A 134 15.84 14.19 -2.60
CA GLN A 134 14.74 14.39 -3.54
C GLN A 134 13.61 13.37 -3.36
N ASN A 135 13.90 12.18 -2.84
CA ASN A 135 12.87 11.24 -2.42
C ASN A 135 12.39 11.58 -1.01
N LEU A 136 11.26 12.27 -0.93
CA LEU A 136 10.66 12.72 0.33
C LEU A 136 9.62 11.72 0.84
N GLY A 137 9.62 10.48 0.35
CA GLY A 137 8.66 9.45 0.79
C GLY A 137 8.82 9.12 2.27
N VAL A 138 7.70 9.12 3.01
CA VAL A 138 7.67 8.75 4.43
C VAL A 138 6.68 7.60 4.66
N PRO A 139 7.15 6.38 5.01
CA PRO A 139 6.27 5.27 5.33
C PRO A 139 5.19 5.63 6.35
N GLY A 140 3.95 5.23 6.05
CA GLY A 140 2.78 5.52 6.89
C GLY A 140 2.28 6.98 6.84
N MET A 141 2.90 7.87 6.05
CA MET A 141 2.40 9.25 5.93
C MET A 141 0.99 9.28 5.35
N ARG A 142 0.12 10.07 6.00
CA ARG A 142 -1.25 10.37 5.59
C ARG A 142 -1.35 11.84 5.21
N LEU A 143 -2.35 12.19 4.42
CA LEU A 143 -2.57 13.57 4.02
C LEU A 143 -3.07 14.43 5.20
N ASP A 144 -4.01 13.92 5.99
CA ASP A 144 -4.54 14.61 7.18
C ASP A 144 -3.45 14.88 8.24
N LEU A 145 -2.53 13.94 8.45
CA LEU A 145 -1.43 14.07 9.40
C LEU A 145 -0.24 14.89 8.87
N ALA A 146 -0.19 15.18 7.57
CA ALA A 146 0.93 15.92 6.98
C ALA A 146 1.07 17.35 7.51
N PHE A 147 0.00 17.90 8.09
CA PHE A 147 -0.07 19.25 8.66
C PHE A 147 0.09 19.27 10.19
N VAL A 148 0.28 18.10 10.82
CA VAL A 148 0.39 17.96 12.28
C VAL A 148 1.88 17.90 12.69
N PRO A 149 2.44 18.92 13.37
CA PRO A 149 3.85 18.95 13.75
C PRO A 149 4.31 17.75 14.57
N GLN A 150 3.47 17.30 15.50
CA GLN A 150 3.76 16.21 16.44
C GLN A 150 3.93 14.86 15.72
N PHE A 151 3.41 14.72 14.50
CA PHE A 151 3.60 13.50 13.72
C PHE A 151 5.07 13.22 13.42
N SER A 152 5.91 14.26 13.34
CA SER A 152 7.36 14.11 13.15
C SER A 152 8.07 13.39 14.30
N SER A 153 7.52 13.41 15.52
CA SER A 153 8.02 12.62 16.64
C SER A 153 7.37 11.24 16.76
N LEU A 154 6.19 11.05 16.16
CA LEU A 154 5.43 9.79 16.24
C LEU A 154 5.77 8.80 15.11
N ASN A 155 6.36 9.29 14.03
CA ASN A 155 6.76 8.49 12.89
C ASN A 155 8.29 8.45 12.77
N MET A 156 8.90 7.33 13.14
CA MET A 156 10.36 7.16 13.13
C MET A 156 11.00 7.36 11.75
N TYR A 157 10.24 7.18 10.66
CA TYR A 157 10.72 7.40 9.30
C TYR A 157 10.73 8.88 8.92
N PHE A 158 9.81 9.68 9.45
CA PHE A 158 9.89 11.14 9.30
C PHE A 158 10.94 11.73 10.24
N GLU A 159 10.95 11.25 11.49
CA GLU A 159 11.87 11.67 12.55
C GLU A 159 13.34 11.62 12.09
N ARG A 160 13.73 10.53 11.42
CA ARG A 160 15.11 10.37 10.91
C ARG A 160 15.51 11.40 9.86
N LEU A 161 14.56 12.05 9.18
CA LEU A 161 14.82 13.01 8.10
C LEU A 161 14.96 14.45 8.62
N LEU A 162 14.85 14.65 9.93
CA LEU A 162 14.85 15.96 10.56
C LEU A 162 16.04 16.11 11.50
N PRO A 163 16.66 17.31 11.55
CA PRO A 163 17.48 17.71 12.68
C PRO A 163 16.70 17.62 14.00
N ASP A 164 17.38 17.31 15.10
CA ASP A 164 16.72 17.04 16.39
C ASP A 164 15.91 18.21 16.93
N ASP A 165 16.33 19.45 16.65
CA ASP A 165 15.63 20.67 17.07
C ASP A 165 14.29 20.89 16.34
N GLN A 166 14.06 20.19 15.22
CA GLN A 166 12.86 20.25 14.38
C GLN A 166 11.85 19.13 14.68
N VAL A 167 12.26 18.08 15.40
CA VAL A 167 11.39 16.96 15.77
C VAL A 167 10.28 17.45 16.70
N GLY A 168 9.03 17.09 16.40
CA GLY A 168 7.82 17.55 17.07
C GLY A 168 7.32 18.93 16.63
N LYS A 169 8.07 19.65 15.79
CA LYS A 169 7.78 21.04 15.37
C LYS A 169 7.56 21.19 13.87
N LYS A 170 8.27 20.40 13.06
CA LYS A 170 8.19 20.49 11.60
C LYS A 170 7.09 19.59 11.05
N THR A 171 6.17 20.18 10.28
CA THR A 171 5.15 19.41 9.55
C THR A 171 5.75 18.77 8.31
N TYR A 172 5.16 17.67 7.84
CA TYR A 172 5.58 17.06 6.56
C TYR A 172 5.28 17.97 5.37
N PHE A 173 4.17 18.71 5.43
CA PHE A 173 3.85 19.75 4.47
C PHE A 173 4.99 20.76 4.33
N THR A 174 5.40 21.39 5.44
CA THR A 174 6.50 22.37 5.46
C THR A 174 7.79 21.75 4.94
N TYR A 175 8.14 20.55 5.45
CA TYR A 175 9.32 19.81 4.98
C TYR A 175 9.32 19.62 3.47
N ALA A 176 8.22 19.17 2.87
CA ALA A 176 8.15 18.94 1.43
C ALA A 176 8.20 20.25 0.62
N THR A 177 7.49 21.30 1.05
CA THR A 177 7.37 22.54 0.27
C THR A 177 8.61 23.45 0.34
N GLU A 178 9.47 23.27 1.34
CA GLU A 178 10.74 24.00 1.45
C GLU A 178 11.82 23.48 0.49
N HIS A 179 11.67 22.26 -0.05
CA HIS A 179 12.60 21.74 -1.05
C HIS A 179 12.42 22.47 -2.38
N ASP A 180 13.46 23.13 -2.87
CA ASP A 180 13.45 23.73 -4.19
C ASP A 180 13.34 22.66 -5.28
N HIS A 181 12.37 22.82 -6.17
CA HIS A 181 12.08 21.86 -7.22
C HIS A 181 11.50 22.54 -8.47
N THR A 182 11.74 21.93 -9.63
CA THR A 182 11.14 22.32 -10.92
C THR A 182 10.03 21.36 -11.34
N PHE A 183 10.10 20.12 -10.84
CA PHE A 183 9.10 19.09 -11.05
C PHE A 183 8.83 18.30 -9.77
N PHE A 184 7.58 17.91 -9.52
CA PHE A 184 7.25 16.99 -8.43
C PHE A 184 6.37 15.82 -8.88
N SER A 185 6.49 14.69 -8.19
CA SER A 185 5.43 13.68 -8.13
C SER A 185 4.79 13.74 -6.74
N PHE A 186 3.48 13.58 -6.67
CA PHE A 186 2.72 13.63 -5.42
C PHE A 186 1.76 12.46 -5.32
N TRP A 187 1.92 11.65 -4.28
CA TRP A 187 1.04 10.51 -4.01
C TRP A 187 0.83 10.31 -2.50
N LEU A 188 -0.09 11.09 -1.95
CA LEU A 188 -0.67 10.90 -0.63
C LEU A 188 -2.19 10.65 -0.75
N GLY A 189 -2.79 10.12 0.31
CA GLY A 189 -4.23 9.88 0.40
C GLY A 189 -4.62 8.41 0.46
N ASN A 190 -3.79 7.48 0.01
CA ASN A 190 -4.11 6.05 0.14
C ASN A 190 -4.12 5.59 1.60
N ASN A 191 -3.21 6.10 2.45
CA ASN A 191 -3.19 5.75 3.88
C ASN A 191 -4.37 6.34 4.66
N ASP A 192 -5.00 7.40 4.15
CA ASP A 192 -6.21 8.01 4.70
C ASP A 192 -7.45 7.09 4.64
N ALA A 193 -7.44 6.11 3.73
CA ALA A 193 -8.45 5.08 3.60
C ALA A 193 -7.94 3.70 4.04
N LEU A 194 -6.71 3.33 3.64
CA LEU A 194 -6.13 2.01 3.91
C LEU A 194 -6.02 1.73 5.40
N GLY A 195 -5.55 2.67 6.22
CA GLY A 195 -5.37 2.45 7.66
C GLY A 195 -6.67 2.09 8.39
N TYR A 196 -7.76 2.78 8.04
CA TYR A 196 -9.11 2.45 8.54
C TYR A 196 -9.59 1.09 8.04
N ALA A 197 -9.44 0.81 6.74
CA ALA A 197 -9.86 -0.47 6.16
C ALA A 197 -9.11 -1.66 6.77
N THR A 198 -7.79 -1.55 6.95
CA THR A 198 -6.97 -2.63 7.52
C THR A 198 -7.18 -2.83 9.01
N ASN A 199 -7.80 -1.86 9.68
CA ASN A 199 -8.24 -1.97 11.07
C ASN A 199 -9.70 -2.46 11.19
N GLY A 200 -10.26 -3.04 10.12
CA GLY A 200 -11.63 -3.56 10.09
C GLY A 200 -12.68 -2.46 10.20
N ALA A 201 -12.42 -1.28 9.61
CA ALA A 201 -13.29 -0.10 9.72
C ALA A 201 -13.61 0.35 11.16
N VAL A 202 -12.78 -0.06 12.13
CA VAL A 202 -12.83 0.42 13.50
C VAL A 202 -11.92 1.63 13.65
N TYR A 203 -12.44 2.73 14.15
CA TYR A 203 -11.62 3.88 14.57
C TYR A 203 -11.14 3.69 16.01
N ASN A 204 -9.83 3.69 16.22
CA ASN A 204 -9.21 3.78 17.52
C ASN A 204 -8.86 5.26 17.83
N PRO A 205 -9.51 5.91 18.80
CA PRO A 205 -9.23 7.31 19.16
C PRO A 205 -7.79 7.57 19.63
N LEU A 206 -7.08 6.53 20.08
CA LEU A 206 -5.67 6.62 20.49
C LEU A 206 -4.70 6.45 19.32
N ASP A 207 -5.18 6.02 18.15
CA ASP A 207 -4.41 5.89 16.92
C ASP A 207 -5.13 6.58 15.76
N PRO A 208 -4.80 7.86 15.46
CA PRO A 208 -5.45 8.61 14.40
C PRO A 208 -5.23 8.01 13.00
N THR A 209 -4.25 7.10 12.83
CA THR A 209 -4.00 6.45 11.53
C THR A 209 -5.09 5.44 11.16
N THR A 210 -5.92 5.05 12.13
CA THR A 210 -7.08 4.16 11.93
C THR A 210 -8.34 4.92 11.52
N LYS A 211 -8.33 6.26 11.45
CA LYS A 211 -9.52 7.03 11.05
C LYS A 211 -9.69 7.08 9.54
N LEU A 212 -10.93 6.96 9.05
CA LEU A 212 -11.26 7.30 7.66
C LEU A 212 -11.34 8.84 7.52
N THR A 213 -10.39 9.45 6.80
CA THR A 213 -10.38 10.91 6.59
C THR A 213 -11.68 11.36 5.91
N ASP A 214 -12.32 12.43 6.37
CA ASP A 214 -13.51 12.98 5.74
C ASP A 214 -13.17 13.78 4.47
N LEU A 215 -14.15 13.92 3.56
CA LEU A 215 -13.93 14.55 2.26
C LEU A 215 -13.51 16.03 2.37
N ALA A 216 -14.03 16.77 3.33
CA ALA A 216 -13.73 18.19 3.49
C ALA A 216 -12.28 18.38 3.96
N THR A 217 -11.88 17.64 5.00
CA THR A 217 -10.49 17.60 5.49
C THR A 217 -9.53 17.19 4.38
N PHE A 218 -9.84 16.11 3.66
CA PHE A 218 -9.01 15.66 2.55
C PHE A 218 -8.86 16.72 1.45
N THR A 219 -9.98 17.29 0.99
CA THR A 219 -9.98 18.26 -0.11
C THR A 219 -9.18 19.51 0.26
N GLY A 220 -9.39 20.05 1.47
CA GLY A 220 -8.64 21.22 1.95
C GLY A 220 -7.14 20.93 2.09
N ALA A 221 -6.77 19.82 2.73
CA ALA A 221 -5.39 19.42 2.90
C ALA A 221 -4.68 19.18 1.55
N TYR A 222 -5.35 18.50 0.61
CA TYR A 222 -4.82 18.23 -0.72
C TYR A 222 -4.60 19.55 -1.49
N GLN A 223 -5.59 20.44 -1.47
CA GLN A 223 -5.50 21.72 -2.15
C GLN A 223 -4.37 22.57 -1.60
N ASN A 224 -4.21 22.63 -0.27
CA ASN A 224 -3.12 23.35 0.38
C ASN A 224 -1.75 22.78 0.00
N PHE A 225 -1.61 21.45 -0.04
CA PHE A 225 -0.35 20.80 -0.42
C PHE A 225 0.03 21.13 -1.87
N ILE A 226 -0.91 20.95 -2.80
CA ILE A 226 -0.66 21.25 -4.22
C ILE A 226 -0.42 22.75 -4.42
N ASN A 227 -1.08 23.63 -3.68
CA ASN A 227 -0.79 25.07 -3.70
C ASN A 227 0.66 25.35 -3.27
N GLY A 228 1.13 24.75 -2.17
CA GLY A 228 2.49 24.90 -1.70
C GLY A 228 3.54 24.44 -2.72
N LEU A 229 3.36 23.24 -3.30
CA LEU A 229 4.27 22.69 -4.31
C LEU A 229 4.25 23.49 -5.63
N THR A 230 3.17 24.19 -5.96
CA THR A 230 3.06 24.97 -7.20
C THR A 230 3.35 26.46 -7.02
N ALA A 231 3.63 26.92 -5.79
CA ALA A 231 3.75 28.34 -5.47
C ALA A 231 4.87 29.06 -6.25
N LYS A 232 5.95 28.34 -6.59
CA LYS A 232 7.09 28.86 -7.37
C LYS A 232 6.99 28.55 -8.87
N GLY A 233 5.81 28.17 -9.37
CA GLY A 233 5.58 27.82 -10.77
C GLY A 233 6.02 26.40 -11.17
N SER A 234 6.41 25.58 -10.19
CA SER A 234 6.85 24.20 -10.42
C SER A 234 5.73 23.35 -11.01
N GLN A 235 6.12 22.46 -11.91
CA GLN A 235 5.20 21.52 -12.54
C GLN A 235 5.15 20.24 -11.73
N GLY A 236 4.14 19.41 -11.95
CA GLY A 236 4.13 18.12 -11.28
C GLY A 236 3.08 17.17 -11.79
N VAL A 237 3.13 15.97 -11.23
CA VAL A 237 2.16 14.92 -11.46
C VAL A 237 1.56 14.44 -10.16
N VAL A 238 0.25 14.22 -10.17
CA VAL A 238 -0.49 13.61 -9.07
C VAL A 238 -1.04 12.25 -9.49
N ALA A 239 -1.14 11.33 -8.54
CA ALA A 239 -1.71 10.01 -8.75
C ALA A 239 -3.01 9.82 -7.97
N THR A 240 -3.97 9.12 -8.58
CA THR A 240 -5.20 8.69 -7.91
C THR A 240 -4.93 7.55 -6.93
N ILE A 241 -5.85 7.36 -6.00
CA ILE A 241 -5.83 6.29 -5.00
C ILE A 241 -6.48 5.04 -5.61
N PRO A 242 -5.78 3.89 -5.64
CA PRO A 242 -6.38 2.63 -6.07
C PRO A 242 -7.41 2.13 -5.06
N ASP A 243 -8.26 1.19 -5.47
CA ASP A 243 -9.13 0.49 -4.53
C ASP A 243 -8.28 -0.32 -3.55
N VAL A 244 -8.33 0.08 -2.28
CA VAL A 244 -7.55 -0.55 -1.20
C VAL A 244 -8.10 -1.92 -0.83
N THR A 245 -9.36 -2.23 -1.15
CA THR A 245 -9.97 -3.54 -0.88
C THR A 245 -9.50 -4.62 -1.87
N ALA A 246 -8.90 -4.21 -2.99
CA ALA A 246 -8.40 -5.14 -4.01
C ALA A 246 -7.04 -5.76 -3.66
N VAL A 247 -6.37 -5.32 -2.57
CA VAL A 247 -5.05 -5.86 -2.22
C VAL A 247 -5.14 -7.26 -1.61
N PRO A 248 -4.08 -8.08 -1.69
CA PRO A 248 -4.04 -9.42 -1.08
C PRO A 248 -4.38 -9.45 0.42
N PHE A 249 -4.20 -8.33 1.14
CA PHE A 249 -4.60 -8.24 2.54
C PHE A 249 -6.08 -8.57 2.77
N PHE A 250 -6.97 -8.22 1.83
CA PHE A 250 -8.42 -8.48 1.94
C PHE A 250 -8.87 -9.66 1.09
N THR A 251 -8.14 -10.00 0.04
CA THR A 251 -8.59 -10.97 -0.98
C THR A 251 -8.00 -12.37 -0.81
N THR A 252 -6.98 -12.53 0.04
CA THR A 252 -6.28 -13.82 0.23
C THR A 252 -7.07 -14.79 1.12
N VAL A 253 -7.69 -14.29 2.20
CA VAL A 253 -8.46 -15.10 3.14
C VAL A 253 -9.93 -15.01 2.75
N THR A 254 -10.43 -16.06 2.08
CA THR A 254 -11.80 -16.10 1.59
C THR A 254 -12.73 -16.84 2.56
N ARG A 255 -14.01 -16.48 2.55
CA ARG A 255 -15.06 -17.23 3.27
C ARG A 255 -15.02 -18.73 2.95
N ALA A 256 -14.86 -19.08 1.67
CA ALA A 256 -14.75 -20.47 1.23
C ALA A 256 -13.54 -21.19 1.84
N ALA A 257 -12.36 -20.53 1.90
CA ALA A 257 -11.17 -21.10 2.51
C ALA A 257 -11.36 -21.32 4.03
N LEU A 258 -11.99 -20.37 4.72
CA LEU A 258 -12.29 -20.48 6.15
C LEU A 258 -13.27 -21.61 6.45
N LEU A 259 -14.35 -21.74 5.66
CA LEU A 259 -15.31 -22.84 5.78
C LEU A 259 -14.65 -24.20 5.52
N ALA A 260 -13.79 -24.30 4.50
CA ALA A 260 -13.06 -25.53 4.22
C ALA A 260 -12.14 -25.92 5.38
N ALA A 261 -11.40 -24.96 5.94
CA ALA A 261 -10.54 -25.18 7.10
C ALA A 261 -11.32 -25.60 8.35
N ALA A 262 -12.43 -24.91 8.66
CA ALA A 262 -13.29 -25.22 9.79
C ALA A 262 -13.90 -26.63 9.67
N ASN A 263 -14.42 -26.99 8.50
CA ASN A 263 -14.97 -28.33 8.25
C ASN A 263 -13.91 -29.43 8.33
N ALA A 264 -12.70 -29.19 7.81
CA ALA A 264 -11.59 -30.14 7.91
C ALA A 264 -11.21 -30.39 9.38
N ALA A 265 -11.11 -29.32 10.19
CA ALA A 265 -10.84 -29.42 11.62
C ALA A 265 -11.95 -30.17 12.38
N ALA A 266 -13.22 -29.86 12.10
CA ALA A 266 -14.36 -30.52 12.71
C ALA A 266 -14.39 -32.03 12.38
N LYS A 267 -14.15 -32.41 11.12
CA LYS A 267 -14.11 -33.81 10.68
C LYS A 267 -12.93 -34.58 11.23
N ALA A 268 -11.78 -33.92 11.41
CA ALA A 268 -10.62 -34.53 12.06
C ALA A 268 -10.90 -34.85 13.54
N ALA A 269 -11.67 -34.02 14.23
CA ALA A 269 -12.08 -34.27 15.61
C ALA A 269 -13.22 -35.30 15.73
N ASN A 270 -14.19 -35.27 14.80
CA ASN A 270 -15.31 -36.20 14.73
C ASN A 270 -15.70 -36.44 13.25
N PRO A 271 -15.48 -37.64 12.69
CA PRO A 271 -15.80 -37.95 11.29
C PRO A 271 -17.27 -37.70 10.90
N ASN A 272 -18.19 -37.71 11.87
CA ASN A 272 -19.63 -37.48 11.68
C ASN A 272 -20.06 -36.05 12.02
N ALA A 273 -19.11 -35.11 12.21
CA ALA A 273 -19.43 -33.72 12.49
C ALA A 273 -20.33 -33.12 11.38
N PRO A 274 -21.42 -32.40 11.74
CA PRO A 274 -22.24 -31.73 10.75
C PRO A 274 -21.44 -30.70 9.98
N GLU A 275 -21.82 -30.48 8.72
CA GLU A 275 -21.18 -29.48 7.88
C GLU A 275 -21.43 -28.07 8.43
N ILE A 276 -20.34 -27.32 8.62
CA ILE A 276 -20.35 -25.91 8.95
C ILE A 276 -20.60 -25.13 7.66
N LYS A 277 -21.71 -24.38 7.61
CA LYS A 277 -22.13 -23.62 6.41
C LYS A 277 -21.87 -22.13 6.51
N ASP A 278 -21.76 -21.62 7.73
CA ASP A 278 -21.67 -20.19 8.01
C ASP A 278 -20.45 -19.86 8.86
N ILE A 279 -19.84 -18.73 8.52
CA ILE A 279 -18.94 -17.98 9.40
C ILE A 279 -19.73 -16.77 9.88
N TYR A 280 -19.84 -16.54 11.17
CA TYR A 280 -20.55 -15.39 11.73
C TYR A 280 -19.58 -14.25 11.99
N ILE A 281 -19.97 -13.04 11.60
CA ILE A 281 -19.18 -11.81 11.76
C ILE A 281 -19.97 -10.81 12.61
N ALA A 282 -19.24 -10.01 13.38
CA ALA A 282 -19.77 -8.82 13.99
C ALA A 282 -20.09 -7.80 12.89
N THR A 283 -21.07 -6.95 13.15
CA THR A 283 -21.35 -5.77 12.35
C THR A 283 -21.78 -4.66 13.30
N LYS A 284 -21.92 -3.42 12.78
CA LYS A 284 -22.41 -2.27 13.56
C LYS A 284 -23.80 -2.44 14.16
N THR A 285 -24.62 -3.36 13.63
CA THR A 285 -25.99 -3.58 14.10
C THR A 285 -26.09 -4.88 14.90
N THR A 286 -26.05 -6.02 14.20
CA THR A 286 -26.17 -7.34 14.81
C THR A 286 -25.25 -8.34 14.12
N PRO A 287 -24.73 -9.34 14.84
CA PRO A 287 -23.98 -10.41 14.22
C PRO A 287 -24.81 -11.13 13.15
N ARG A 288 -24.19 -11.47 12.02
CA ARG A 288 -24.81 -12.20 10.92
C ARG A 288 -23.85 -13.18 10.28
N ALA A 289 -24.38 -14.09 9.47
CA ALA A 289 -23.55 -14.91 8.59
C ALA A 289 -22.83 -14.01 7.58
N ALA A 290 -21.55 -14.31 7.35
CA ALA A 290 -20.73 -13.69 6.32
C ALA A 290 -21.19 -14.13 4.93
N THR A 291 -21.03 -13.23 3.98
CA THR A 291 -21.20 -13.45 2.55
C THR A 291 -19.85 -13.41 1.86
N ASP A 292 -19.79 -13.73 0.58
CA ASP A 292 -18.55 -13.62 -0.20
C ASP A 292 -18.14 -12.17 -0.51
N LYS A 293 -18.94 -11.19 -0.05
CA LYS A 293 -18.65 -9.75 -0.14
C LYS A 293 -18.04 -9.18 1.13
N ASP A 294 -17.90 -9.99 2.18
CA ASP A 294 -17.19 -9.61 3.40
C ASP A 294 -15.71 -10.02 3.28
N TYR A 295 -14.81 -9.10 3.62
CA TYR A 295 -13.38 -9.34 3.50
C TYR A 295 -12.77 -9.70 4.85
N PHE A 296 -12.29 -10.93 4.97
CA PHE A 296 -11.48 -11.33 6.12
C PHE A 296 -10.05 -10.83 5.93
N VAL A 297 -9.52 -10.10 6.92
CA VAL A 297 -8.16 -9.59 6.84
C VAL A 297 -7.15 -10.73 6.87
N LEU A 298 -6.05 -10.59 6.14
CA LEU A 298 -5.02 -11.63 6.01
C LEU A 298 -4.54 -12.20 7.38
N PRO A 299 -4.28 -11.37 8.41
CA PRO A 299 -3.91 -11.86 9.74
C PRO A 299 -4.93 -12.77 10.42
N PHE A 300 -6.21 -12.75 10.02
CA PHE A 300 -7.23 -13.59 10.63
C PHE A 300 -6.92 -15.08 10.46
N SER A 301 -6.41 -15.47 9.29
CA SER A 301 -6.08 -16.87 8.99
C SER A 301 -5.00 -17.45 9.91
N SER A 302 -4.05 -16.64 10.38
CA SER A 302 -2.96 -17.05 11.26
C SER A 302 -3.20 -16.72 12.74
N ALA A 303 -4.31 -16.06 13.08
CA ALA A 303 -4.63 -15.68 14.46
C ALA A 303 -4.97 -16.87 15.37
N GLY A 304 -5.28 -18.05 14.80
CA GLY A 304 -5.63 -19.26 15.56
C GLY A 304 -6.93 -19.11 16.36
N LEU A 305 -7.82 -18.22 15.92
CA LEU A 305 -9.07 -17.89 16.63
C LEU A 305 -10.26 -18.70 16.13
N LEU A 306 -10.37 -18.99 14.83
CA LEU A 306 -11.54 -19.64 14.26
C LEU A 306 -11.83 -20.99 14.94
N GLY A 307 -13.05 -21.16 15.43
CA GLY A 307 -13.50 -22.35 16.15
C GLY A 307 -13.06 -22.44 17.61
N LYS A 308 -12.17 -21.56 18.09
CA LYS A 308 -11.73 -21.56 19.49
C LYS A 308 -12.90 -21.18 20.41
N PRO A 309 -13.24 -21.99 21.43
CA PRO A 309 -14.35 -21.70 22.32
C PRO A 309 -14.05 -20.49 23.23
N ASN A 310 -15.08 -19.69 23.51
CA ASN A 310 -15.05 -18.69 24.60
C ASN A 310 -15.34 -19.35 25.97
N GLY A 311 -15.45 -18.54 27.03
CA GLY A 311 -15.73 -19.04 28.39
C GLY A 311 -17.08 -19.75 28.55
N ALA A 312 -18.04 -19.55 27.62
CA ALA A 312 -19.32 -20.25 27.56
C ALA A 312 -19.28 -21.46 26.60
N ASN A 313 -18.09 -21.89 26.17
CA ASN A 313 -17.86 -22.97 25.22
C ASN A 313 -18.46 -22.74 23.81
N ILE A 314 -18.68 -21.47 23.43
CA ILE A 314 -19.22 -21.11 22.11
C ILE A 314 -18.05 -20.90 21.14
N PRO A 315 -18.01 -21.59 19.98
CA PRO A 315 -16.89 -21.51 19.04
C PRO A 315 -16.81 -20.16 18.31
N TYR A 316 -15.63 -19.54 18.29
CA TYR A 316 -15.40 -18.23 17.67
C TYR A 316 -15.57 -18.26 16.16
N GLY A 317 -16.34 -17.32 15.62
CA GLY A 317 -16.68 -17.21 14.21
C GLY A 317 -17.64 -18.29 13.69
N LEU A 318 -18.01 -19.30 14.49
CA LEU A 318 -18.87 -20.42 14.06
C LEU A 318 -20.26 -20.39 14.70
N HIS A 319 -20.55 -19.36 15.51
CA HIS A 319 -21.84 -19.15 16.15
C HIS A 319 -22.13 -17.65 16.30
N PRO A 320 -23.38 -17.17 16.13
CA PRO A 320 -23.70 -15.74 16.16
C PRO A 320 -23.43 -15.07 17.52
N ALA A 321 -23.43 -15.83 18.61
CA ALA A 321 -23.08 -15.33 19.96
C ALA A 321 -21.56 -15.24 20.23
N ASN A 322 -20.72 -15.67 19.29
CA ASN A 322 -19.27 -15.49 19.35
C ASN A 322 -18.72 -15.23 17.94
N PRO A 323 -19.12 -14.13 17.28
CA PRO A 323 -18.77 -13.88 15.90
C PRO A 323 -17.31 -13.44 15.75
N VAL A 324 -16.79 -13.49 14.52
CA VAL A 324 -15.51 -12.85 14.18
C VAL A 324 -15.63 -11.35 14.43
N ALA A 325 -14.68 -10.80 15.19
CA ALA A 325 -14.69 -9.39 15.57
C ALA A 325 -14.41 -8.47 14.38
N ASP A 326 -14.97 -7.27 14.46
CA ASP A 326 -14.91 -6.21 13.43
C ASP A 326 -13.47 -5.94 12.97
N ASN A 327 -12.50 -5.92 13.88
CA ASN A 327 -11.09 -5.68 13.54
C ASN A 327 -10.45 -6.77 12.64
N PHE A 328 -11.13 -7.91 12.44
CA PHE A 328 -10.70 -8.98 11.53
C PHE A 328 -11.54 -9.08 10.25
N VAL A 329 -12.60 -8.28 10.10
CA VAL A 329 -13.51 -8.34 8.96
C VAL A 329 -13.88 -6.93 8.51
N LEU A 330 -13.68 -6.63 7.24
CA LEU A 330 -14.28 -5.47 6.61
C LEU A 330 -15.59 -5.93 5.95
N ASP A 331 -16.73 -5.60 6.55
CA ASP A 331 -18.03 -6.05 6.06
C ASP A 331 -18.44 -5.37 4.73
N GLU A 332 -19.43 -5.91 4.01
CA GLU A 332 -19.88 -5.35 2.72
C GLU A 332 -20.21 -3.85 2.78
N ALA A 333 -20.88 -3.39 3.84
CA ALA A 333 -21.27 -1.99 3.97
C ALA A 333 -20.05 -1.09 4.26
N GLU A 334 -19.09 -1.59 5.02
CA GLU A 334 -17.86 -0.90 5.34
C GLU A 334 -16.89 -0.86 4.15
N ALA A 335 -16.79 -1.96 3.39
CA ALA A 335 -16.08 -2.00 2.13
C ALA A 335 -16.66 -0.97 1.15
N ALA A 336 -18.00 -0.91 1.03
CA ALA A 336 -18.68 0.09 0.22
C ALA A 336 -18.40 1.53 0.71
N GLN A 337 -18.35 1.75 2.03
CA GLN A 337 -17.98 3.05 2.62
C GLN A 337 -16.55 3.46 2.24
N VAL A 338 -15.58 2.56 2.37
CA VAL A 338 -14.16 2.80 2.04
C VAL A 338 -14.00 3.10 0.55
N VAL A 339 -14.58 2.27 -0.32
CA VAL A 339 -14.53 2.47 -1.79
C VAL A 339 -15.23 3.76 -2.19
N GLY A 340 -16.38 4.05 -1.59
CA GLY A 340 -17.10 5.31 -1.77
C GLY A 340 -16.22 6.53 -1.46
N ARG A 341 -15.57 6.53 -0.28
CA ARG A 341 -14.65 7.61 0.12
C ARG A 341 -13.45 7.76 -0.81
N ILE A 342 -12.87 6.66 -1.29
CA ILE A 342 -11.78 6.69 -2.27
C ILE A 342 -12.23 7.32 -3.59
N ASN A 343 -13.45 7.04 -4.05
CA ASN A 343 -14.01 7.66 -5.24
C ASN A 343 -14.19 9.16 -5.07
N GLU A 344 -14.67 9.60 -3.91
CA GLU A 344 -14.79 11.02 -3.55
C GLU A 344 -13.40 11.71 -3.53
N PHE A 345 -12.40 11.09 -2.90
CA PHE A 345 -11.02 11.59 -2.91
C PHE A 345 -10.48 11.71 -4.33
N ASN A 346 -10.67 10.69 -5.16
CA ASN A 346 -10.22 10.69 -6.54
C ASN A 346 -10.91 11.77 -7.39
N ALA A 347 -12.18 12.09 -7.12
CA ALA A 347 -12.85 13.23 -7.74
C ALA A 347 -12.22 14.56 -7.32
N ALA A 348 -11.91 14.74 -6.03
CA ALA A 348 -11.22 15.93 -5.51
C ALA A 348 -9.81 16.09 -6.12
N ILE A 349 -9.00 15.02 -6.16
CA ILE A 349 -7.66 15.00 -6.78
C ILE A 349 -7.73 15.50 -8.22
N LYS A 350 -8.65 14.94 -9.02
CA LYS A 350 -8.82 15.30 -10.44
C LYS A 350 -9.26 16.75 -10.61
N SER A 351 -10.20 17.22 -9.77
CA SER A 351 -10.68 18.59 -9.78
C SER A 351 -9.54 19.58 -9.50
N ILE A 352 -8.79 19.37 -8.42
CA ILE A 352 -7.66 20.22 -8.02
C ILE A 352 -6.56 20.24 -9.09
N ALA A 353 -6.21 19.07 -9.65
CA ALA A 353 -5.22 18.99 -10.73
C ALA A 353 -5.67 19.73 -11.99
N THR A 354 -6.96 19.62 -12.35
CA THR A 354 -7.54 20.32 -13.51
C THR A 354 -7.50 21.83 -13.31
N ALA A 355 -7.90 22.31 -12.13
CA ALA A 355 -7.88 23.74 -11.79
C ALA A 355 -6.46 24.33 -11.89
N LYS A 356 -5.43 23.59 -11.46
CA LYS A 356 -4.04 24.05 -11.59
C LYS A 356 -3.60 24.15 -13.04
N ARG A 357 -3.94 23.17 -13.87
CA ARG A 357 -3.64 23.20 -15.31
C ARG A 357 -4.24 24.42 -16.01
N SER A 358 -5.46 24.83 -15.66
CA SER A 358 -6.10 26.03 -16.25
C SER A 358 -5.46 27.34 -15.84
N CYS A 359 -4.73 27.40 -14.72
CA CYS A 359 -4.05 28.62 -14.23
C CYS A 359 -2.61 28.76 -14.74
N GLY A 360 -2.22 28.09 -15.83
CA GLY A 360 -0.84 28.11 -16.37
C GLY A 360 0.19 27.31 -15.56
N SER A 361 -0.16 26.85 -14.35
CA SER A 361 0.63 25.93 -13.53
C SER A 361 0.43 24.51 -14.05
N ARG A 362 1.35 24.00 -14.86
CA ARG A 362 1.20 22.72 -15.59
C ARG A 362 1.34 21.49 -14.67
N CYS A 363 0.47 21.35 -13.67
CA CYS A 363 0.26 20.11 -12.93
C CYS A 363 -0.66 19.19 -13.74
N LYS A 364 -0.19 17.98 -14.07
CA LYS A 364 -0.96 16.99 -14.83
C LYS A 364 -1.37 15.85 -13.90
N CYS A 365 -2.65 15.47 -13.91
CA CYS A 365 -3.03 14.19 -13.30
C CYS A 365 -2.49 13.05 -14.17
N VAL A 366 -1.66 12.17 -13.61
CA VAL A 366 -1.32 10.90 -14.26
C VAL A 366 -2.40 9.91 -13.83
N PHE A 367 -3.22 9.49 -14.80
CA PHE A 367 -4.24 8.48 -14.61
C PHE A 367 -3.60 7.12 -14.35
N ASN A 368 -4.13 6.38 -13.37
CA ASN A 368 -3.88 4.95 -13.14
C ASN A 368 -2.39 4.56 -13.16
N VAL A 369 -1.68 4.88 -12.08
CA VAL A 369 -0.59 4.01 -11.66
C VAL A 369 -1.25 2.69 -11.23
N CYS A 370 -1.28 1.72 -12.15
CA CYS A 370 -1.60 0.31 -11.91
C CYS A 370 -3.09 -0.08 -11.76
N LYS A 371 -3.85 -0.11 -12.87
CA LYS A 371 -5.06 -0.96 -12.96
C LYS A 371 -4.74 -2.48 -13.04
N LYS A 372 -3.46 -2.83 -13.16
CA LYS A 372 -2.91 -4.18 -13.11
C LYS A 372 -1.50 -4.12 -12.52
N TRP A 373 -1.37 -4.14 -11.21
CA TRP A 373 -0.17 -4.75 -10.63
C TRP A 373 -0.39 -6.26 -10.78
N TYR A 374 0.25 -6.85 -11.80
CA TYR A 374 0.21 -8.29 -12.04
C TYR A 374 0.76 -9.03 -10.80
N PRO A 375 0.16 -10.14 -10.35
CA PRO A 375 0.56 -10.89 -9.15
C PRO A 375 1.83 -11.73 -9.34
N HIS A 376 2.78 -11.31 -10.19
CA HIS A 376 3.97 -12.09 -10.53
C HIS A 376 5.25 -11.27 -10.42
N GLN A 377 5.60 -10.84 -9.20
CA GLN A 377 7.00 -10.91 -8.80
C GLN A 377 7.31 -12.37 -8.43
N ARG A 378 7.44 -13.22 -9.45
CA ARG A 378 8.24 -14.45 -9.31
C ARG A 378 9.65 -14.07 -9.75
N VAL A 379 10.46 -13.65 -8.78
CA VAL A 379 11.91 -13.76 -8.92
C VAL A 379 12.20 -15.26 -8.86
N GLY A 380 12.36 -15.86 -10.03
CA GLY A 380 12.72 -17.25 -10.19
C GLY A 380 13.79 -17.33 -11.25
N CYS A 381 15.05 -17.18 -10.83
CA CYS A 381 16.18 -17.72 -11.57
C CYS A 381 15.89 -19.19 -11.89
N LYS A 382 15.89 -19.54 -13.18
CA LYS A 382 16.37 -20.84 -13.62
C LYS A 382 17.29 -20.61 -14.81
N GLN A 383 18.47 -21.22 -14.70
CA GLN A 383 19.52 -21.32 -15.69
C GLN A 383 19.00 -21.91 -17.01
#